data_AF-A0A3P3QVG1-F1
#
_entry.id   AF-A0A3P3QVG1-F1
#
_cell.length_a   1.000
_cell.length_b   1.000
_cell.length_c   1.000
_cell.angle_alpha   90.00
_cell.angle_beta   90.00
_cell.angle_gamma   90.00
#
_symmetry.space_group_name_H-M   'P 1'
#
loop_
_entity.id
_entity.type
_entity.pdbx_description
1 polymer ?
#
loop_
_entity_poly.entity_id
_entity_poly.type
_entity_poly.pdbx_seq_one_letter_code
_entity_poly.pdbx_strand_id
1 'polypeptide(L)' 'MEELKNKDKNGISTKRKIGKTTYEVVVHFNENATETMQDKLTRIMLRELRRKSDEKKMILIKKSLTSSNRVSR' A
#
# COMPACT_ATOMS: atom_id res chain seq x y z
N MET A 1 6.76 -23.15 -17.49
CA MET A 1 5.45 -23.60 -16.99
C MET A 1 5.22 -22.89 -15.67
N GLU A 2 4.37 -21.85 -15.66
CA GLU A 2 3.95 -21.15 -14.44
C GLU A 2 3.16 -22.11 -13.56
N GLU A 3 3.78 -22.63 -12.50
CA GLU A 3 3.02 -23.19 -11.39
C GLU A 3 2.58 -22.04 -10.49
N LEU A 4 1.43 -21.45 -10.82
CA LEU A 4 0.60 -20.76 -9.82
C LEU A 4 0.06 -21.80 -8.85
N LYS A 5 0.93 -22.33 -8.00
CA LYS A 5 0.53 -23.03 -6.79
C LYS A 5 -0.15 -21.99 -5.90
N ASN A 6 -1.47 -21.93 -5.99
CA ASN A 6 -2.34 -21.42 -4.94
C ASN A 6 -2.13 -22.29 -3.69
N LYS A 7 -1.00 -22.08 -3.02
CA LYS A 7 -0.61 -22.81 -1.83
C LYS A 7 -1.24 -22.11 -0.63
N ASP A 8 -2.25 -22.80 -0.11
CA ASP A 8 -2.81 -22.71 1.23
C ASP A 8 -3.70 -21.49 1.54
N LYS A 9 -5.00 -21.74 1.42
CA LYS A 9 -6.08 -21.01 2.08
C LYS A 9 -6.09 -21.26 3.62
N ASN A 10 -4.92 -21.32 4.26
CA ASN A 10 -4.77 -21.61 5.70
C ASN A 10 -4.28 -20.38 6.48
N GLY A 11 -4.53 -19.18 5.95
CA GLY A 11 -4.25 -17.96 6.69
C GLY A 11 -5.23 -17.76 7.84
N ILE A 12 -4.75 -17.34 9.00
CA ILE A 12 -5.64 -16.97 10.11
C ILE A 12 -6.29 -15.64 9.73
N SER A 13 -7.62 -15.66 9.56
CA SER A 13 -8.40 -14.45 9.31
C SER A 13 -8.92 -13.89 10.63
N THR A 14 -8.73 -12.59 10.86
CA THR A 14 -9.39 -11.86 11.95
C THR A 14 -10.27 -10.76 11.37
N LYS A 15 -11.47 -10.62 11.93
CA LYS A 15 -12.41 -9.56 11.57
C LYS A 15 -12.48 -8.56 12.71
N ARG A 16 -12.25 -7.29 12.40
CA ARG A 16 -12.29 -6.20 13.38
C ARG A 16 -13.16 -5.06 12.84
N LYS A 17 -14.16 -4.66 13.62
CA LYS A 17 -14.95 -3.46 13.34
C LYS A 17 -14.26 -2.23 13.90
N ILE A 18 -14.07 -1.22 13.05
CA ILE A 18 -13.53 0.09 13.41
C ILE A 18 -14.52 1.15 12.89
N GLY A 19 -15.17 1.85 13.82
CA GLY A 19 -16.28 2.74 13.47
C GLY A 19 -17.42 1.99 12.79
N LYS A 20 -17.80 2.41 11.58
CA LYS A 20 -18.87 1.77 10.78
C LYS A 20 -18.37 0.65 9.85
N THR A 21 -17.06 0.53 9.66
CA THR A 21 -16.47 -0.39 8.69
C THR A 21 -15.92 -1.62 9.39
N THR A 22 -16.23 -2.80 8.87
CA THR A 22 -15.63 -4.07 9.30
C THR A 22 -14.46 -4.39 8.38
N TYR A 23 -13.27 -4.48 8.97
CA TYR A 23 -12.05 -4.87 8.27
C TYR A 23 -11.79 -6.35 8.49
N GLU A 24 -11.41 -7.05 7.43
CA GLU A 24 -10.94 -8.42 7.48
C GLU A 24 -9.45 -8.44 7.15
N VAL A 25 -8.67 -9.07 8.02
CA VAL A 25 -7.23 -9.20 7.87
C VAL A 25 -6.91 -10.69 7.81
N VAL A 26 -6.34 -11.13 6.68
CA VAL A 26 -5.86 -12.50 6.50
C VAL A 26 -4.36 -12.52 6.69
N VAL A 27 -3.89 -13.31 7.66
CA VAL A 27 -2.47 -13.44 7.97
C VAL A 27 -1.94 -14.75 7.43
N HIS A 28 -0.90 -14.65 6.60
CA HIS A 28 -0.14 -15.80 6.11
C HIS A 28 1.20 -15.81 6.82
N PHE A 29 1.43 -16.84 7.65
CA PHE A 29 2.71 -17.10 8.27
C PHE A 29 3.60 -17.84 7.27
N ASN A 30 4.86 -17.42 7.18
CA ASN A 30 5.89 -18.13 6.44
C ASN A 30 6.99 -18.45 7.46
N GLU A 31 7.33 -19.72 7.62
CA GLU A 31 8.34 -20.18 8.57
C GLU A 31 9.71 -19.55 8.34
N ASN A 32 10.02 -19.19 7.09
CA ASN A 32 11.29 -18.57 6.71
C ASN A 32 11.24 -17.03 6.71
N ALA A 33 10.10 -16.42 7.01
CA ALA A 33 9.99 -14.96 7.02
C ALA A 33 10.65 -14.39 8.29
N THR A 34 11.65 -13.53 8.09
CA THR A 34 12.26 -12.73 9.16
C THR A 34 11.44 -11.50 9.51
N GLU A 35 10.43 -11.18 8.71
CA GLU A 35 9.59 -10.00 8.90
C GLU A 35 8.49 -10.25 9.92
N THR A 36 8.41 -9.40 10.95
CA THR A 36 7.33 -9.47 11.93
C THR A 36 6.03 -8.85 11.40
N MET A 37 4.89 -9.20 12.01
CA MET A 37 3.61 -8.56 11.67
C MET A 37 3.63 -7.04 11.87
N GLN A 38 4.37 -6.56 12.87
CA GLN A 38 4.54 -5.15 13.16
C GLN A 38 5.33 -4.44 12.03
N ASP A 39 6.40 -5.06 11.55
CA ASP A 39 7.20 -4.52 10.44
C ASP A 39 6.36 -4.40 9.17
N LYS A 40 5.55 -5.44 8.90
CA LYS A 40 4.66 -5.47 7.73
C LYS A 40 3.61 -4.37 7.77
N LEU A 41 2.96 -4.18 8.91
CA LEU A 41 1.98 -3.11 9.12
C LEU A 41 2.63 -1.74 8.98
N THR A 42 3.78 -1.52 9.61
CA THR A 42 4.53 -0.26 9.54
C THR A 42 4.93 0.05 8.11
N ARG A 43 5.41 -0.93 7.36
CA ARG A 43 5.77 -0.77 5.94
C ARG A 43 4.56 -0.41 5.08
N ILE A 44 3.41 -1.06 5.28
CA ILE A 44 2.18 -0.75 4.54
C ILE A 44 1.75 0.69 4.83
N MET A 45 1.72 1.10 6.10
CA MET A 45 1.38 2.47 6.49
C MET A 45 2.34 3.50 5.86
N LEU A 46 3.65 3.26 5.94
CA LEU A 46 4.66 4.14 5.35
C LEU A 46 4.53 4.26 3.83
N ARG A 47 4.21 3.16 3.13
CA ARG A 47 3.98 3.16 1.67
C ARG A 47 2.77 4.01 1.29
N GLU A 48 1.66 3.87 2.01
CA GLU A 48 0.46 4.69 1.75
C GLU A 48 0.70 6.18 2.00
N LEU A 49 1.48 6.52 3.04
CA LEU A 49 1.86 7.91 3.30
C LEU A 49 2.74 8.49 2.19
N ARG A 50 3.74 7.74 1.73
CA ARG A 50 4.64 8.15 0.63
C ARG A 50 3.89 8.31 -0.69
N ARG A 51 3.00 7.38 -1.04
CA ARG A 51 2.20 7.49 -2.27
C ARG A 51 1.40 8.79 -2.30
N LYS A 52 0.76 9.15 -1.18
CA LYS A 52 0.02 10.42 -1.05
C LYS A 52 0.93 11.65 -1.19
N SER A 53 2.16 11.62 -0.66
CA SER A 53 3.10 12.74 -0.82
C SER A 53 3.60 12.86 -2.26
N ASP A 54 3.88 11.73 -2.91
CA ASP A 54 4.41 11.71 -4.27
C ASP A 54 3.36 12.18 -5.29
N GLU A 55 2.09 11.79 -5.12
CA GLU A 55 0.97 12.32 -5.91
C GLU A 55 0.87 13.84 -5.80
N LYS A 56 0.93 14.39 -4.58
CA LYS A 56 0.90 15.86 -4.36
C LYS A 56 2.08 16.55 -5.03
N LYS A 57 3.29 16.00 -4.91
CA LYS A 57 4.50 16.54 -5.53
C LYS A 57 4.39 16.54 -7.05
N MET A 58 3.90 15.45 -7.64
CA MET A 58 3.67 15.35 -9.09
C MET A 58 2.65 16.37 -9.61
N ILE A 59 1.56 16.60 -8.87
CA ILE A 59 0.57 17.63 -9.22
C ILE A 59 1.20 19.02 -9.21
N LEU A 60 2.02 19.33 -8.19
CA LEU A 60 2.69 20.62 -8.08
C LEU A 60 3.65 20.86 -9.26
N ILE A 61 4.48 19.86 -9.58
CA ILE A 61 5.41 19.94 -10.72
C ILE A 61 4.65 20.17 -12.04
N LYS A 62 3.57 19.42 -12.29
CA LYS A 62 2.76 19.60 -13.49
C LYS A 62 2.14 21.00 -13.57
N LYS A 63 1.63 21.55 -12.47
CA LYS A 63 1.10 22.92 -12.42
C LYS A 63 2.18 23.94 -12.80
N SER A 64 3.38 23.82 -12.25
CA SER A 64 4.50 24.71 -12.57
C SER A 64 4.84 24.69 -14.06
N LEU A 65 4.97 23.49 -14.65
CA LEU A 65 5.27 23.31 -16.07
C LEU A 65 4.16 23.90 -16.98
N THR A 66 2.89 23.69 -16.63
CA THR A 66 1.77 24.27 -17.38
C THR A 66 1.68 25.79 -17.26
N SER A 67 2.11 26.35 -16.13
CA SER A 67 2.16 27.80 -15.90
C SER A 67 3.27 28.43 -16.74
N SER A 68 4.48 27.87 -16.72
CA SER A 68 5.61 28.35 -17.52
C SER A 68 5.29 28.35 -19.02
N ASN A 69 4.65 27.30 -19.54
CA ASN A 69 4.27 27.22 -20.96
C ASN A 69 3.20 28.24 -21.39
N ARG A 70 2.41 28.81 -20.46
CA ARG A 70 1.48 29.92 -20.77
C ARG A 70 2.16 31.27 -20.84
N VAL A 71 3.28 31.45 -20.14
CA VAL A 71 4.05 32.70 -20.14
C VAL A 71 4.98 32.79 -21.36
N SER A 72 5.40 31.64 -21.92
CA SER A 72 6.25 31.56 -23.11
C SER A 72 5.51 31.62 -24.45
N ARG A 73 4.19 31.84 -24.47
CA ARG A 73 3.35 32.06 -25.66
C ARG A 73 2.80 33.47 -25.64
#